data_AF-A0A7R8VY09-F1
#
_entry.id   AF-A0A7R8VY09-F1
#
_cell.length_a   1.000
_cell.length_b   1.000
_cell.length_c   1.000
_cell.angle_alpha   90.00
_cell.angle_beta   90.00
_cell.angle_gamma   90.00
#
_symmetry.space_group_name_H-M   'P 1'
#
loop_
_entity.id
_entity.type
_entity.pdbx_description
1 polymer ?
#
loop_
_entity_poly.entity_id
_entity_poly.type
_entity_poly.pdbx_seq_one_letter_code
_entity_poly.pdbx_strand_id
1 'polypeptide(L)'
;MKEQQLQEQSKREVETEVDYLGPYLARLGNPESLSHDEALQMRESCLSDFKQLLVDRANHIQTMFEKESNLLQSKHRWYEDEQDTLTCSEEEKYFEFCNRTTFLLHSLEIRLNRHRDLAPQRYLALEACLNADKRLHGGHLSCKCGH
;
A
#
# COMPACT_ATOMS: atom_id res chain seq x y z
N MET A 1 -20.43 -1.46 15.42
CA MET A 1 -19.52 -0.60 16.23
C MET A 1 -18.04 -0.84 15.92
N LYS A 2 -17.48 -2.06 16.10
CA LYS A 2 -16.05 -2.34 15.75
C LYS A 2 -15.71 -2.13 14.27
N GLU A 3 -16.61 -2.53 13.37
CA GLU A 3 -16.45 -2.32 11.91
C GLU A 3 -16.40 -0.84 11.51
N GLN A 4 -17.26 -0.02 12.12
CA GLN A 4 -17.28 1.43 11.90
C GLN A 4 -16.00 2.08 12.45
N GLN A 5 -15.51 1.65 13.63
CA GLN A 5 -14.23 2.15 14.17
C GLN A 5 -13.03 1.75 13.32
N LEU A 6 -13.02 0.54 12.73
CA LEU A 6 -11.99 0.10 11.79
C LEU A 6 -12.04 0.90 10.48
N GLN A 7 -13.23 1.16 9.94
CA GLN A 7 -13.40 2.02 8.78
C GLN A 7 -12.93 3.45 9.09
N GLU A 8 -13.31 4.00 10.23
CA GLU A 8 -12.94 5.35 10.68
C GLU A 8 -11.42 5.48 10.91
N GLN A 9 -10.77 4.49 11.55
CA GLN A 9 -9.31 4.46 11.70
C GLN A 9 -8.61 4.31 10.35
N SER A 10 -9.11 3.46 9.45
CA SER A 10 -8.55 3.30 8.11
C SER A 10 -8.67 4.57 7.26
N LYS A 11 -9.68 5.41 7.52
CA LYS A 11 -9.83 6.75 6.92
C LYS A 11 -8.84 7.74 7.53
N ARG A 12 -8.61 7.71 8.84
CA ARG A 12 -7.66 8.62 9.52
C ARG A 12 -6.19 8.35 9.20
N GLU A 13 -5.80 7.09 8.99
CA GLU A 13 -4.44 6.77 8.53
C GLU A 13 -4.14 7.31 7.11
N VAL A 14 -5.16 7.72 6.35
CA VAL A 14 -5.03 8.35 5.02
C VAL A 14 -4.73 9.85 5.11
N GLU A 15 -4.89 10.48 6.28
CA GLU A 15 -4.76 11.93 6.49
C GLU A 15 -3.37 12.37 6.95
N THR A 16 -2.30 11.74 6.44
CA THR A 16 -1.04 12.50 6.35
C THR A 16 -1.14 13.30 5.05
N GLU A 17 -1.11 14.64 5.16
CA GLU A 17 -1.02 15.54 4.00
C GLU A 17 0.30 15.30 3.27
N VAL A 18 0.33 14.23 2.46
CA VAL A 18 1.44 13.96 1.55
C VAL A 18 1.28 14.94 0.40
N ASP A 19 2.25 15.84 0.24
CA ASP A 19 2.32 16.68 -0.95
C ASP A 19 2.74 15.85 -2.17
N TYR A 20 1.75 15.27 -2.86
CA TYR A 20 1.96 14.43 -4.03
C TYR A 20 2.61 15.18 -5.21
N LEU A 21 2.46 16.51 -5.30
CA LEU A 21 3.01 17.33 -6.39
C LEU A 21 4.38 17.93 -6.06
N GLY A 22 4.71 18.09 -4.78
CA GLY A 22 5.99 18.65 -4.32
C GLY A 22 7.22 18.05 -5.03
N PRO A 23 7.35 16.72 -5.14
CA PRO A 23 8.46 16.10 -5.87
C PRO A 23 8.52 16.44 -7.36
N TYR A 24 7.38 16.68 -8.00
CA TYR A 24 7.30 17.02 -9.42
C TYR A 24 7.69 18.49 -9.65
N LEU A 25 7.17 19.39 -8.81
CA LEU A 25 7.52 20.82 -8.84
C LEU A 25 9.00 21.04 -8.56
N ALA A 26 9.58 20.32 -7.58
CA ALA A 26 10.99 20.42 -7.27
C ALA A 26 11.89 20.01 -8.45
N ARG A 27 11.49 19.00 -9.24
CA ARG A 27 12.21 18.59 -10.47
C ARG A 27 12.18 19.66 -11.56
N LEU A 28 11.15 20.48 -11.61
CA LEU A 28 11.03 21.61 -12.53
C LEU A 28 11.69 22.90 -12.00
N GLY A 29 12.32 22.86 -10.82
CA GLY A 29 12.93 24.03 -10.20
C GLY A 29 11.93 24.95 -9.49
N ASN A 30 10.76 24.44 -9.12
CA ASN A 30 9.67 25.19 -8.47
C ASN A 30 9.27 26.46 -9.24
N PRO A 31 8.77 26.31 -10.49
CA PRO A 31 8.32 27.46 -11.27
C PRO A 31 7.17 28.19 -10.56
N GLU A 32 6.95 29.48 -10.83
CA GLU A 32 5.85 30.26 -10.24
C GLU A 32 4.48 29.99 -10.87
N SER A 33 4.49 29.43 -12.09
CA SER A 33 3.31 29.00 -12.85
C SER A 33 3.68 27.83 -13.76
N LEU A 34 2.70 27.00 -14.09
CA LEU A 34 2.82 25.91 -15.07
C LEU A 34 2.02 26.29 -16.31
N SER A 35 2.53 25.95 -17.48
CA SER A 35 1.71 25.90 -18.68
C SER A 35 0.63 24.81 -18.56
N HIS A 36 -0.41 24.90 -19.37
CA HIS A 36 -1.47 23.91 -19.41
C HIS A 36 -0.92 22.49 -19.64
N ASP A 37 0.03 22.35 -20.57
CA ASP A 37 0.59 21.04 -20.94
C ASP A 37 1.50 20.48 -19.84
N GLU A 38 2.29 21.33 -19.17
CA GLU A 38 3.10 20.91 -18.02
C GLU A 38 2.23 20.48 -16.84
N ALA A 39 1.13 21.19 -16.57
CA ALA A 39 0.18 20.84 -15.52
C ALA A 39 -0.53 19.51 -15.84
N LEU A 40 -0.95 19.31 -17.09
CA LEU A 40 -1.57 18.06 -17.53
C LEU A 40 -0.59 16.89 -17.40
N GLN A 41 0.64 17.04 -17.92
CA GLN A 41 1.67 16.01 -17.85
C GLN A 41 2.04 15.67 -16.40
N MET A 42 2.14 16.67 -15.54
CA MET A 42 2.43 16.48 -14.11
C MET A 42 1.33 15.68 -13.43
N ARG A 43 0.05 16.03 -13.68
CA ARG A 43 -1.09 15.30 -13.16
C ARG A 43 -1.07 13.84 -13.61
N GLU A 44 -0.91 13.59 -14.91
CA GLU A 44 -0.88 12.23 -15.47
C GLU A 44 0.25 11.39 -14.89
N SER A 45 1.45 11.99 -14.77
CA SER A 45 2.60 11.33 -14.16
C SER A 45 2.35 10.99 -12.69
N CYS A 46 1.77 11.91 -11.92
CA CYS A 46 1.42 11.69 -10.51
C CYS A 46 0.42 10.52 -10.34
N LEU A 47 -0.64 10.49 -11.16
CA LEU A 47 -1.62 9.42 -11.12
C LEU A 47 -1.04 8.07 -11.57
N SER A 48 -0.18 8.08 -12.59
CA SER A 48 0.50 6.88 -13.07
C SER A 48 1.42 6.28 -12.00
N ASP A 49 2.26 7.10 -11.38
CA ASP A 49 3.17 6.68 -10.30
C ASP A 49 2.39 6.14 -9.11
N PHE A 50 1.28 6.79 -8.74
CA PHE A 50 0.42 6.32 -7.66
C PHE A 50 -0.23 4.97 -7.99
N LYS A 51 -0.68 4.78 -9.23
CA LYS A 51 -1.21 3.49 -9.69
C LYS A 51 -0.15 2.40 -9.61
N GLN A 52 1.08 2.69 -10.05
CA GLN A 52 2.19 1.75 -9.96
C GLN A 52 2.51 1.40 -8.50
N LEU A 53 2.53 2.40 -7.60
CA LEU A 53 2.72 2.19 -6.17
C LEU A 53 1.68 1.25 -5.56
N LEU A 54 0.40 1.39 -5.96
CA LEU A 54 -0.67 0.48 -5.52
C LEU A 54 -0.41 -0.95 -6.02
N VAL A 55 -0.05 -1.10 -7.29
CA VAL A 55 0.30 -2.40 -7.89
C VAL A 55 1.50 -3.05 -7.17
N ASP A 56 2.58 -2.30 -6.95
CA ASP A 56 3.79 -2.78 -6.29
C ASP A 56 3.49 -3.21 -4.85
N ARG A 57 2.63 -2.47 -4.15
CA ARG A 57 2.20 -2.83 -2.80
C ARG A 57 1.40 -4.14 -2.79
N ALA A 58 0.49 -4.35 -3.74
CA ALA A 58 -0.24 -5.59 -3.88
C ALA A 58 0.71 -6.77 -4.16
N ASN A 59 1.62 -6.58 -5.13
CA ASN A 59 2.62 -7.57 -5.50
C ASN A 59 3.51 -7.94 -4.32
N HIS A 60 3.96 -6.96 -3.53
CA HIS A 60 4.77 -7.23 -2.35
C HIS A 60 4.04 -8.08 -1.31
N ILE A 61 2.75 -7.79 -1.04
CA ILE A 61 1.92 -8.62 -0.15
C ILE A 61 1.79 -10.04 -0.71
N GLN A 62 1.48 -10.16 -2.00
CA GLN A 62 1.29 -11.42 -2.70
C GLN A 62 2.56 -12.28 -2.70
N THR A 63 3.73 -11.72 -3.03
CA THR A 63 5.02 -12.43 -3.00
C THR A 63 5.34 -12.96 -1.60
N MET A 64 5.06 -12.18 -0.56
CA MET A 64 5.22 -12.65 0.81
C MET A 64 4.27 -13.80 1.13
N PHE A 65 3.00 -13.71 0.71
CA PHE A 65 2.03 -14.78 0.92
C PHE A 65 2.48 -16.08 0.25
N GLU A 66 2.88 -16.03 -1.01
CA GLU A 66 3.36 -17.18 -1.77
C GLU A 66 4.60 -17.80 -1.14
N LYS A 67 5.55 -16.98 -0.70
CA LYS A 67 6.75 -17.45 0.00
C LYS A 67 6.41 -18.23 1.26
N GLU A 68 5.58 -17.67 2.14
CA GLU A 68 5.20 -18.32 3.40
C GLU A 68 4.34 -19.56 3.15
N SER A 69 3.49 -19.54 2.12
CA SER A 69 2.67 -20.70 1.72
C SER A 69 3.53 -21.85 1.23
N ASN A 70 4.51 -21.57 0.38
CA ASN A 70 5.46 -22.56 -0.11
C ASN A 70 6.34 -23.12 1.02
N LEU A 71 6.75 -22.28 1.97
CA LEU A 71 7.52 -22.70 3.13
C LEU A 71 6.70 -23.65 4.02
N LEU A 72 5.44 -23.31 4.31
CA LEU A 72 4.54 -24.15 5.10
C LEU A 72 4.28 -25.49 4.40
N GLN A 73 4.00 -25.47 3.10
CA GLN A 73 3.78 -26.71 2.34
C GLN A 73 5.02 -27.60 2.31
N SER A 74 6.22 -27.01 2.20
CA SER A 74 7.48 -27.76 2.24
C SER A 74 7.71 -28.37 3.63
N LYS A 75 7.36 -27.63 4.69
CA LYS A 75 7.49 -28.12 6.06
C LYS A 75 6.46 -29.23 6.38
N HIS A 76 5.26 -29.16 5.81
CA HIS A 76 4.29 -30.26 5.88
C HIS A 76 4.83 -31.53 5.23
N ARG A 77 5.35 -31.45 4.01
CA ARG A 77 5.95 -32.61 3.32
C ARG A 77 7.10 -33.22 4.13
N TRP A 78 8.00 -32.38 4.64
CA TRP A 78 9.08 -32.82 5.52
C TRP A 78 8.57 -33.57 6.76
N TYR A 79 7.49 -33.08 7.38
CA TYR A 79 6.91 -33.72 8.56
C TYR A 79 6.27 -35.07 8.22
N GLU A 80 5.55 -35.17 7.10
CA GLU A 80 4.97 -36.43 6.63
C GLU A 80 6.01 -37.53 6.45
N ASP A 81 7.21 -37.17 5.96
CA ASP A 81 8.33 -38.08 5.74
C ASP A 81 9.05 -38.49 7.04
N GLU A 82 9.15 -37.59 8.02
CA GLU A 82 10.02 -37.77 9.19
C GLU A 82 9.29 -38.09 10.50
N GLN A 83 7.95 -37.96 10.55
CA GLN A 83 7.13 -38.04 11.77
C GLN A 83 7.44 -39.24 12.69
N ASP A 84 7.69 -40.42 12.12
CA ASP A 84 7.96 -41.65 12.90
C ASP A 84 9.30 -41.62 13.65
N THR A 85 10.19 -40.69 13.27
CA THR A 85 11.54 -40.56 13.81
C THR A 85 11.72 -39.32 14.70
N LEU A 86 10.72 -38.43 14.74
CA LEU A 86 10.81 -37.18 15.49
C LEU A 86 10.68 -37.42 16.99
N THR A 87 11.47 -36.65 17.75
CA THR A 87 11.25 -36.53 19.18
C THR A 87 10.06 -35.62 19.49
N CYS A 88 9.46 -35.79 20.66
CA CYS A 88 8.36 -34.91 21.13
C CYS A 88 8.74 -33.42 21.08
N SER A 89 10.00 -33.07 21.37
CA SER A 89 10.46 -31.67 21.30
C SER A 89 10.58 -31.15 19.86
N GLU A 90 10.91 -31.99 18.89
CA GLU A 90 10.97 -31.60 17.47
C GLU A 90 9.58 -31.46 16.86
N GLU A 91 8.66 -32.34 17.27
CA GLU A 91 7.24 -32.28 16.90
C GLU A 91 6.58 -31.00 17.45
N GLU A 92 6.87 -30.62 18.70
CA GLU A 92 6.39 -29.36 19.28
C GLU A 92 6.88 -28.14 18.49
N LYS A 93 8.16 -28.09 18.12
CA LYS A 93 8.73 -27.01 17.28
C LYS A 93 8.07 -26.95 15.91
N TYR A 94 7.71 -28.09 15.33
CA TYR A 94 6.96 -28.13 14.07
C TYR A 94 5.57 -27.51 14.23
N PHE A 95 4.83 -27.86 15.28
CA PHE A 95 3.52 -27.26 15.53
C PHE A 95 3.60 -25.76 15.81
N GLU A 96 4.60 -25.30 16.58
CA GLU A 96 4.86 -23.88 16.79
C GLU A 96 5.12 -23.14 15.46
N PHE A 97 5.95 -23.72 14.60
CA PHE A 97 6.22 -23.19 13.26
C PHE A 97 4.94 -23.11 12.41
N CYS A 98 4.14 -24.18 12.38
CA CYS A 98 2.90 -24.23 11.60
C CYS A 98 1.89 -23.17 12.09
N ASN A 99 1.71 -23.04 13.41
CA ASN A 99 0.83 -22.05 14.02
C ASN A 99 1.26 -20.63 13.66
N ARG A 100 2.54 -20.32 13.78
CA ARG A 100 3.09 -19.00 13.44
C ARG A 100 2.91 -18.68 11.95
N THR A 101 3.24 -19.62 11.08
CA THR A 101 3.18 -19.41 9.63
C THR A 101 1.74 -19.27 9.15
N THR A 102 0.82 -20.06 9.69
CA THR A 102 -0.63 -19.97 9.41
C THR A 102 -1.20 -18.62 9.83
N PHE A 103 -0.84 -18.14 11.02
CA PHE A 103 -1.24 -16.81 11.48
C PHE A 103 -0.73 -15.69 10.55
N LEU A 104 0.52 -15.81 10.08
CA LEU A 104 1.10 -14.86 9.13
C LEU A 104 0.38 -14.88 7.78
N LEU A 105 0.08 -16.08 7.24
CA LEU A 105 -0.68 -16.23 6.00
C LEU A 105 -2.07 -15.57 6.10
N HIS A 106 -2.79 -15.82 7.19
CA HIS A 106 -4.09 -15.18 7.42
C HIS A 106 -4.00 -13.65 7.51
N SER A 107 -2.96 -13.15 8.18
CA SER A 107 -2.70 -11.71 8.26
C SER A 107 -2.39 -11.09 6.90
N LEU A 108 -1.65 -11.80 6.04
CA LEU A 108 -1.34 -11.38 4.67
C LEU A 108 -2.58 -11.39 3.79
N GLU A 109 -3.45 -12.40 3.92
CA GLU A 109 -4.74 -12.48 3.23
C GLU A 109 -5.66 -11.30 3.59
N ILE A 110 -5.81 -11.00 4.89
CA ILE A 110 -6.58 -9.83 5.34
C ILE A 110 -6.02 -8.54 4.73
N ARG A 111 -4.69 -8.39 4.72
CA ARG A 111 -4.02 -7.22 4.12
C ARG A 111 -4.30 -7.10 2.63
N LEU A 112 -4.25 -8.21 1.89
CA LEU A 112 -4.51 -8.23 0.46
C LEU A 112 -5.96 -7.85 0.16
N ASN A 113 -6.91 -8.41 0.90
CA ASN A 113 -8.34 -8.06 0.77
C ASN A 113 -8.59 -6.59 1.07
N ARG A 114 -8.05 -6.07 2.18
CA ARG A 114 -8.15 -4.64 2.51
C ARG A 114 -7.53 -3.76 1.43
N HIS A 115 -6.38 -4.16 0.89
CA HIS A 115 -5.74 -3.40 -0.20
C HIS A 115 -6.62 -3.38 -1.45
N ARG A 116 -7.16 -4.52 -1.86
CA ARG A 116 -8.10 -4.63 -2.99
C ARG A 116 -9.31 -3.70 -2.83
N ASP A 117 -9.87 -3.65 -1.63
CA ASP A 117 -11.09 -2.88 -1.38
C ASP A 117 -10.82 -1.35 -1.27
N LEU A 118 -9.65 -0.95 -0.75
CA LEU A 118 -9.31 0.46 -0.52
C LEU A 118 -8.52 1.12 -1.66
N ALA A 119 -7.76 0.37 -2.46
CA ALA A 119 -6.90 0.92 -3.52
C ALA A 119 -7.68 1.77 -4.54
N PRO A 120 -8.85 1.35 -5.05
CA PRO A 120 -9.64 2.18 -5.97
C PRO A 120 -10.11 3.49 -5.33
N GLN A 121 -10.55 3.43 -4.06
CA GLN A 121 -11.02 4.61 -3.33
C GLN A 121 -9.89 5.61 -3.11
N ARG A 122 -8.69 5.13 -2.81
CA ARG A 122 -7.49 5.97 -2.65
C ARG A 122 -7.06 6.62 -3.96
N TYR A 123 -7.14 5.89 -5.07
CA TYR A 123 -6.87 6.46 -6.39
C TYR A 123 -7.84 7.59 -6.74
N LEU A 124 -9.15 7.36 -6.54
CA LEU A 124 -10.18 8.38 -6.78
C LEU A 124 -10.02 9.60 -5.86
N ALA A 125 -9.64 9.38 -4.59
CA ALA A 125 -9.36 10.47 -3.66
C ALA A 125 -8.19 11.33 -4.14
N LEU A 126 -7.09 10.71 -4.58
CA LEU A 126 -5.95 11.44 -5.15
C LEU A 126 -6.36 12.21 -6.41
N GLU A 127 -7.08 11.59 -7.33
CA GLU A 127 -7.57 12.25 -8.54
C GLU A 127 -8.43 13.48 -8.20
N ALA A 128 -9.34 13.36 -7.24
CA ALA A 128 -10.15 14.48 -6.75
C ALA A 128 -9.28 15.59 -6.12
N CYS A 129 -8.26 15.23 -5.33
CA CYS A 129 -7.31 16.18 -4.77
C CYS A 129 -6.55 16.94 -5.86
N LEU A 130 -6.05 16.25 -6.88
CA LEU A 130 -5.35 16.87 -8.01
C LEU A 130 -6.27 17.78 -8.83
N ASN A 131 -7.53 17.37 -9.05
CA ASN A 131 -8.53 18.22 -9.71
C ASN A 131 -8.85 19.50 -8.94
N ALA A 132 -8.70 19.50 -7.61
CA ALA A 132 -8.91 20.69 -6.78
C ALA A 132 -7.63 21.50 -6.53
N ASP A 133 -6.46 20.96 -6.90
CA ASP A 133 -5.17 21.58 -6.59
C ASP A 133 -4.92 22.81 -7.49
N LYS A 134 -4.84 23.98 -6.86
CA LYS A 134 -4.64 25.27 -7.54
C LYS A 134 -3.36 25.31 -8.39
N ARG A 135 -2.35 24.52 -8.00
CA ARG A 135 -1.04 24.47 -8.65
C ARG A 135 -1.12 23.91 -10.07
N LEU A 136 -2.15 23.13 -10.38
CA LEU A 136 -2.40 22.55 -11.70
C LEU A 136 -3.30 23.41 -12.60
N HIS A 137 -3.87 24.51 -12.08
CA HIS A 137 -4.85 25.33 -12.80
C HIS A 137 -4.32 26.72 -13.20
N GLY A 138 -3.00 26.91 -13.21
CA GLY A 138 -2.36 28.14 -13.69
C GLY A 138 -2.55 29.38 -12.77
N GLY A 139 -3.05 29.20 -11.56
CA GLY A 139 -3.05 30.27 -10.55
C GLY A 139 -1.66 30.45 -9.97
N HIS A 140 -1.19 31.70 -9.79
CA HIS A 140 0.09 32.04 -9.15
C HIS A 140 0.32 31.14 -7.91
N LEU A 141 1.42 30.39 -7.91
CA LEU A 141 1.76 29.45 -6.82
C LEU A 141 2.06 30.17 -5.49
N SER A 142 2.15 31.50 -5.50
CA SER A 142 2.28 32.37 -4.34
C SER A 142 1.04 33.23 -4.15
N CYS A 143 0.08 32.77 -3.36
CA CYS A 143 -0.67 33.69 -2.52
C CYS A 143 -0.44 33.28 -1.06
N LYS A 144 0.71 33.72 -0.53
CA LYS A 144 0.85 33.93 0.91
C LYS A 144 0.03 35.17 1.28
N CYS A 145 -1.27 35.02 1.50
CA CYS A 145 -2.01 35.97 2.32
C CYS A 145 -1.94 35.47 3.76
N GLY A 146 -0.89 35.90 4.47
CA GLY A 146 -1.02 36.08 5.92
C GLY A 146 -1.98 37.23 6.17
N HIS A 147 -2.86 37.06 7.14
CA HIS A 147 -3.34 38.03 8.13
C HIS A 147 -3.86 37.22 9.32
#